data_AF-A0A4V6J2W8-F1
#
_entry.id   AF-A0A4V6J2W8-F1
#
_cell.length_a   1.000
_cell.length_b   1.000
_cell.length_c   1.000
_cell.angle_alpha   90.00
_cell.angle_beta   90.00
_cell.angle_gamma   90.00
#
_symmetry.space_group_name_H-M   'P 1'
#
loop_
_entity.id
_entity.type
_entity.pdbx_description
1 polymer ?
#
loop_
_entity_poly.entity_id
_entity_poly.type
_entity_poly.pdbx_seq_one_letter_code
_entity_poly.pdbx_strand_id
1 'polypeptide(L)'
;MTNRTQRLKERLFAQPREISLERALLYTASHKQTAGEPVVLRRAKATAWILDHVQISIREDELIAGNRTVKPRAGIVSPEMDPYWLLNELDGFASRPQDRFTISEEDKRIYREALFPYWEKRSMKDFINARMTDEVKAAVSTQIFSVNQTDKGQGHIIIDYPRLLNNGLAALVAELRAAAESAPCNHFYQAALILLEASQRHILRYALLADEMAAACSDARRRQELAAIAAISRHNAVHRPEDFYQACQLFWYMNIILQHESNASSLSLGRFDQYMLPFYQTSLNRGQDPAFLQELLESLWVKCNDIVLLRSSSSARYFAGFPTGYTALLGGLSETGRSAVNVLSFLALDAYQEVRLPQPNLGVRINELIDRAFLRKTAETIRFGTGIPQVFNDEVVIPAFLNRGVSLEDARDYAVVGCVELSIPGRTYGLHDIAMFNLLKVMEIVILENEGNPDVSWNGLLNQIPKKFATTSS
;
A
#
# COMPACT_ATOMS: atom_id res chain seq x y z
N MET A 1 0.21 -24.87 -9.81
CA MET A 1 0.08 -23.61 -10.57
C MET A 1 -0.59 -23.92 -11.89
N THR A 2 -1.48 -23.07 -12.39
CA THR A 2 -2.07 -23.27 -13.73
C THR A 2 -1.20 -22.65 -14.84
N ASN A 3 -1.41 -23.09 -16.09
CA ASN A 3 -0.76 -22.49 -17.27
C ASN A 3 -1.08 -20.99 -17.44
N ARG A 4 -2.19 -20.50 -16.85
CA ARG A 4 -2.54 -19.07 -16.82
C ARG A 4 -1.66 -18.32 -15.82
N THR A 5 -1.59 -18.80 -14.57
CA THR A 5 -0.79 -18.17 -13.51
C THR A 5 0.68 -18.04 -13.93
N GLN A 6 1.24 -19.05 -14.61
CA GLN A 6 2.60 -19.01 -15.14
C GLN A 6 2.77 -17.91 -16.21
N ARG A 7 1.87 -17.81 -17.20
CA ARG A 7 1.93 -16.73 -18.22
C ARG A 7 1.76 -15.33 -17.63
N LEU A 8 0.84 -15.18 -16.67
CA LEU A 8 0.65 -13.92 -15.93
C LEU A 8 1.94 -13.52 -15.20
N LYS A 9 2.57 -14.48 -14.51
CA LYS A 9 3.86 -14.28 -13.84
C LYS A 9 4.96 -13.92 -14.83
N GLU A 10 5.06 -14.58 -15.99
CA GLU A 10 6.05 -14.26 -17.03
C GLU A 10 5.88 -12.85 -17.59
N ARG A 11 4.64 -12.43 -17.91
CA ARG A 11 4.35 -11.08 -18.45
C ARG A 11 4.75 -9.95 -17.48
N LEU A 12 4.77 -10.17 -16.15
CA LEU A 12 5.26 -9.19 -15.16
C LEU A 12 6.78 -8.93 -15.20
N PHE A 13 7.56 -9.77 -15.89
CA PHE A 13 9.03 -9.65 -15.98
C PHE A 13 9.54 -9.60 -17.43
N ALA A 14 8.65 -9.73 -18.42
CA ALA A 14 8.96 -9.73 -19.85
C ALA A 14 9.48 -8.39 -20.40
N GLN A 15 9.39 -7.30 -19.64
CA GLN A 15 9.87 -5.96 -20.03
C GLN A 15 10.66 -5.31 -18.88
N PRO A 16 11.64 -4.44 -19.17
CA PRO A 16 12.27 -3.62 -18.15
C PRO A 16 11.25 -2.65 -17.54
N ARG A 17 11.43 -2.29 -16.27
CA ARG A 17 10.58 -1.30 -15.59
C ARG A 17 10.91 0.09 -16.13
N GLU A 18 9.89 0.86 -16.46
CA GLU A 18 10.01 2.25 -16.89
C GLU A 18 9.40 3.21 -15.87
N ILE A 19 9.76 4.49 -15.94
CA ILE A 19 9.10 5.56 -15.19
C ILE A 19 7.91 6.09 -16.00
N SER A 20 6.78 6.36 -15.34
CA SER A 20 5.64 7.06 -15.93
C SER A 20 5.38 8.40 -15.24
N LEU A 21 5.27 9.45 -16.06
CA LEU A 21 4.90 10.80 -15.64
C LEU A 21 3.39 11.05 -15.63
N GLU A 22 2.58 10.12 -16.12
CA GLU A 22 1.15 10.32 -16.38
C GLU A 22 0.39 10.83 -15.14
N ARG A 23 0.55 10.13 -13.99
CA ARG A 23 -0.05 10.59 -12.72
C ARG A 23 0.41 11.99 -12.38
N ALA A 24 1.70 12.28 -12.48
CA ALA A 24 2.26 13.59 -12.14
C ALA A 24 1.71 14.71 -13.03
N LEU A 25 1.53 14.46 -14.32
CA LEU A 25 0.95 15.40 -15.28
C LEU A 25 -0.53 15.67 -14.98
N LEU A 26 -1.33 14.62 -14.78
CA LEU A 26 -2.76 14.72 -14.43
C LEU A 26 -2.96 15.44 -13.08
N TYR A 27 -2.17 15.09 -12.07
CA TYR A 27 -2.19 15.72 -10.75
C TYR A 27 -1.83 17.21 -10.83
N THR A 28 -0.79 17.55 -11.60
CA THR A 28 -0.36 18.93 -11.85
C THR A 28 -1.42 19.74 -12.60
N ALA A 29 -2.09 19.16 -13.60
CA ALA A 29 -3.13 19.82 -14.37
C ALA A 29 -4.35 20.19 -13.51
N SER A 30 -4.80 19.28 -12.63
CA SER A 30 -5.89 19.56 -11.69
C SER A 30 -5.47 20.52 -10.57
N HIS A 31 -4.24 20.41 -10.05
CA HIS A 31 -3.72 21.37 -9.07
C HIS A 31 -3.57 22.80 -9.62
N LYS A 32 -3.27 22.97 -10.92
CA LYS A 32 -3.27 24.28 -11.59
C LYS A 32 -4.68 24.89 -11.66
N GLN A 33 -5.70 24.10 -11.97
CA GLN A 33 -7.10 24.55 -12.07
C GLN A 33 -7.71 24.89 -10.70
N THR A 34 -7.37 24.14 -9.65
CA THR A 34 -7.94 24.27 -8.30
C THR A 34 -7.16 25.25 -7.40
N ALA A 35 -6.43 26.21 -7.97
CA ALA A 35 -5.63 27.15 -7.19
C ALA A 35 -6.52 28.03 -6.28
N GLY A 36 -6.12 28.21 -5.02
CA GLY A 36 -6.89 28.96 -4.01
C GLY A 36 -7.89 28.11 -3.20
N GLU A 37 -8.24 26.91 -3.66
CA GLU A 37 -9.14 26.01 -2.91
C GLU A 37 -8.50 25.40 -1.64
N PRO A 38 -9.31 24.98 -0.65
CA PRO A 38 -8.86 24.16 0.48
C PRO A 38 -8.05 22.93 0.04
N VAL A 39 -6.90 22.70 0.67
CA VAL A 39 -5.92 21.65 0.27
C VAL A 39 -6.54 20.26 0.16
N VAL A 40 -7.49 19.91 1.04
CA VAL A 40 -8.20 18.61 1.01
C VAL A 40 -9.07 18.44 -0.24
N LEU A 41 -9.75 19.50 -0.69
CA LEU A 41 -10.53 19.51 -1.93
C LEU A 41 -9.62 19.45 -3.16
N ARG A 42 -8.49 20.16 -3.14
CA ARG A 42 -7.49 20.11 -4.22
C ARG A 42 -6.94 18.69 -4.41
N ARG A 43 -6.57 18.01 -3.32
CA ARG A 43 -6.12 16.60 -3.36
C ARG A 43 -7.21 15.65 -3.86
N ALA A 44 -8.45 15.82 -3.40
CA ALA A 44 -9.58 15.00 -3.85
C ALA A 44 -9.88 15.19 -5.34
N LYS A 45 -9.96 16.44 -5.81
CA LYS A 45 -10.16 16.80 -7.23
C LYS A 45 -8.99 16.36 -8.10
N ALA A 46 -7.75 16.40 -7.62
CA ALA A 46 -6.59 15.93 -8.37
C ALA A 46 -6.53 14.40 -8.47
N THR A 47 -6.92 13.69 -7.41
CA THR A 47 -7.05 12.22 -7.43
C THR A 47 -8.22 11.78 -8.31
N ALA A 48 -9.39 12.42 -8.19
CA ALA A 48 -10.54 12.17 -9.06
C ALA A 48 -10.17 12.40 -10.54
N TRP A 49 -9.46 13.50 -10.85
CA TRP A 49 -8.99 13.77 -12.20
C TRP A 49 -8.02 12.69 -12.73
N ILE A 50 -7.14 12.14 -11.89
CA ILE A 50 -6.33 10.96 -12.26
C ILE A 50 -7.24 9.77 -12.58
N LEU A 51 -8.16 9.41 -11.67
CA LEU A 51 -9.03 8.25 -11.81
C LEU A 51 -9.91 8.32 -13.07
N ASP A 52 -10.39 9.51 -13.43
CA ASP A 52 -11.20 9.74 -14.62
C ASP A 52 -10.39 9.69 -15.94
N HIS A 53 -9.09 10.03 -15.93
CA HIS A 53 -8.31 10.23 -17.16
C HIS A 53 -7.12 9.28 -17.38
N VAL A 54 -6.56 8.65 -16.34
CA VAL A 54 -5.37 7.77 -16.44
C VAL A 54 -5.63 6.62 -17.41
N GLN A 55 -4.66 6.29 -18.26
CA GLN A 55 -4.76 5.19 -19.20
C GLN A 55 -4.88 3.86 -18.45
N ILE A 56 -5.91 3.09 -18.81
CA ILE A 56 -6.23 1.80 -18.21
C ILE A 56 -5.99 0.68 -19.21
N SER A 57 -5.66 -0.51 -18.72
CA SER A 57 -5.53 -1.73 -19.53
C SER A 57 -6.09 -2.93 -18.77
N ILE A 58 -6.64 -3.89 -19.50
CA ILE A 58 -6.82 -5.26 -19.02
C ILE A 58 -5.85 -6.08 -19.85
N ARG A 59 -4.87 -6.74 -19.21
CA ARG A 59 -3.82 -7.45 -19.95
C ARG A 59 -4.28 -8.86 -20.32
N GLU A 60 -3.53 -9.50 -21.21
CA GLU A 60 -3.81 -10.87 -21.64
C GLU A 60 -3.76 -11.85 -20.45
N ASP A 61 -4.67 -12.82 -20.44
CA ASP A 61 -4.96 -13.75 -19.32
C ASP A 61 -5.47 -13.15 -18.00
N GLU A 62 -5.50 -11.82 -17.80
CA GLU A 62 -5.91 -11.24 -16.50
C GLU A 62 -7.39 -11.57 -16.19
N LEU A 63 -7.66 -12.25 -15.06
CA LEU A 63 -9.02 -12.42 -14.52
C LEU A 63 -9.46 -11.21 -13.67
N ILE A 64 -8.55 -10.70 -12.83
CA ILE A 64 -8.77 -9.45 -12.10
C ILE A 64 -8.33 -8.29 -13.00
N ALA A 65 -9.24 -7.36 -13.29
CA ALA A 65 -8.95 -6.08 -13.92
C ALA A 65 -8.48 -5.03 -12.89
N GLY A 66 -7.95 -3.90 -13.35
CA GLY A 66 -7.33 -2.90 -12.48
C GLY A 66 -5.80 -2.98 -12.52
N ASN A 67 -5.17 -1.87 -12.87
CA ASN A 67 -3.73 -1.70 -13.05
C ASN A 67 -3.34 -0.24 -12.72
N ARG A 68 -2.18 -0.01 -12.07
CA ARG A 68 -1.69 1.34 -11.74
C ARG A 68 -1.13 2.09 -12.96
N THR A 69 -0.73 1.33 -13.98
CA THR A 69 -0.21 1.79 -15.29
C THR A 69 -0.52 0.75 -16.35
N VAL A 70 -0.65 1.17 -17.62
CA VAL A 70 -0.96 0.25 -18.74
C VAL A 70 0.08 -0.88 -18.87
N LYS A 71 1.37 -0.56 -18.75
CA LYS A 71 2.47 -1.54 -18.65
C LYS A 71 2.68 -1.96 -17.19
N PRO A 72 3.11 -3.21 -16.94
CA PRO A 72 3.33 -3.68 -15.59
C PRO A 72 4.53 -2.99 -14.93
N ARG A 73 4.45 -2.80 -13.61
CA ARG A 73 5.59 -2.47 -12.73
C ARG A 73 6.37 -1.20 -13.13
N ALA A 74 5.66 -0.20 -13.62
CA ALA A 74 6.22 1.13 -13.86
C ALA A 74 6.39 1.93 -12.55
N GLY A 75 7.42 2.78 -12.51
CA GLY A 75 7.68 3.71 -11.42
C GLY A 75 6.86 4.98 -11.57
N ILE A 76 5.92 5.22 -10.67
CA ILE A 76 5.07 6.41 -10.67
C ILE A 76 5.80 7.60 -10.04
N VAL A 77 5.88 8.71 -10.79
CA VAL A 77 6.41 9.99 -10.29
C VAL A 77 5.37 10.72 -9.44
N SER A 78 5.83 11.30 -8.33
CA SER A 78 5.00 12.05 -7.36
C SER A 78 5.75 13.31 -6.91
N PRO A 79 5.84 14.35 -7.78
CA PRO A 79 6.65 15.54 -7.54
C PRO A 79 6.09 16.42 -6.42
N GLU A 80 4.83 16.19 -5.99
CA GLU A 80 4.24 16.83 -4.83
C GLU A 80 4.88 16.43 -3.49
N MET A 81 5.64 15.33 -3.46
CA MET A 81 6.31 14.83 -2.25
C MET A 81 7.70 15.48 -2.08
N ASP A 82 8.61 15.19 -3.02
CA ASP A 82 9.96 15.78 -3.14
C ASP A 82 10.38 15.81 -4.62
N PRO A 83 10.35 16.97 -5.28
CA PRO A 83 10.67 17.08 -6.70
C PRO A 83 12.19 17.16 -6.97
N TYR A 84 13.00 17.39 -5.93
CA TYR A 84 14.43 17.68 -6.05
C TYR A 84 15.26 16.41 -6.24
N TRP A 85 14.94 15.32 -5.52
CA TRP A 85 15.66 14.06 -5.71
C TRP A 85 15.41 13.50 -7.12
N LEU A 86 14.16 13.60 -7.61
CA LEU A 86 13.75 13.18 -8.95
C LEU A 86 14.55 13.91 -10.02
N LEU A 87 14.68 15.24 -9.92
CA LEU A 87 15.48 16.06 -10.84
C LEU A 87 16.94 15.60 -10.88
N ASN A 88 17.53 15.36 -9.71
CA ASN A 88 18.94 14.97 -9.57
C ASN A 88 19.24 13.55 -10.05
N GLU A 89 18.24 12.65 -10.07
CA GLU A 89 18.40 11.24 -10.47
C GLU A 89 17.92 10.91 -11.89
N LEU A 90 17.33 11.86 -12.63
CA LEU A 90 16.75 11.65 -13.98
C LEU A 90 17.64 10.82 -14.93
N ASP A 91 18.93 11.11 -14.97
CA ASP A 91 19.89 10.46 -15.87
C ASP A 91 20.56 9.22 -15.23
N GLY A 92 20.37 9.00 -13.93
CA GLY A 92 20.95 7.89 -13.15
C GLY A 92 20.04 6.67 -12.98
N PHE A 93 18.74 6.76 -13.24
CA PHE A 93 17.77 5.68 -12.98
C PHE A 93 18.10 4.34 -13.66
N ALA A 94 18.71 4.36 -14.84
CA ALA A 94 19.07 3.15 -15.58
C ALA A 94 20.38 2.51 -15.09
N SER A 95 21.30 3.29 -14.52
CA SER A 95 22.66 2.86 -14.14
C SER A 95 22.82 2.59 -12.64
N ARG A 96 21.99 3.20 -11.78
CA ARG A 96 22.06 3.07 -10.31
C ARG A 96 22.08 1.61 -9.82
N PRO A 97 22.73 1.29 -8.70
CA PRO A 97 22.97 -0.10 -8.30
C PRO A 97 21.69 -0.86 -7.92
N GLN A 98 20.70 -0.18 -7.36
CA GLN A 98 19.47 -0.78 -6.82
C GLN A 98 18.21 -0.17 -7.46
N ASP A 99 17.17 -0.98 -7.60
CA ASP A 99 15.82 -0.59 -8.06
C ASP A 99 15.85 0.30 -9.33
N ARG A 100 16.46 -0.22 -10.40
CA ARG A 100 16.62 0.45 -11.71
C ARG A 100 15.29 0.64 -12.44
N PHE A 101 15.20 1.74 -13.19
CA PHE A 101 14.14 2.03 -14.15
C PHE A 101 14.72 2.67 -15.43
N THR A 102 14.04 2.51 -16.56
CA THR A 102 14.23 3.35 -17.76
C THR A 102 13.34 4.60 -17.68
N ILE A 103 13.73 5.67 -18.38
CA ILE A 103 12.91 6.88 -18.59
C ILE A 103 13.27 7.44 -19.96
N SER A 104 12.30 7.95 -20.73
CA SER A 104 12.58 8.52 -22.05
C SER A 104 13.20 9.92 -21.95
N GLU A 105 13.94 10.35 -22.97
CA GLU A 105 14.46 11.73 -23.01
C GLU A 105 13.32 12.78 -23.07
N GLU A 106 12.17 12.41 -23.64
CA GLU A 106 10.97 13.24 -23.63
C GLU A 106 10.40 13.39 -22.21
N ASP A 107 10.28 12.29 -21.46
CA ASP A 107 9.85 12.34 -20.05
C ASP A 107 10.84 13.16 -19.21
N LYS A 108 12.16 12.97 -19.39
CA LYS A 108 13.16 13.81 -18.70
C LYS A 108 12.98 15.29 -19.03
N ARG A 109 12.70 15.65 -20.29
CA ARG A 109 12.41 17.02 -20.71
C ARG A 109 11.15 17.56 -20.03
N ILE A 110 10.04 16.84 -20.14
CA ILE A 110 8.76 17.18 -19.49
C ILE A 110 8.93 17.36 -17.98
N TYR A 111 9.75 16.53 -17.33
CA TYR A 111 10.02 16.67 -15.92
C TYR A 111 10.77 17.97 -15.59
N ARG A 112 11.87 18.26 -16.31
CA ARG A 112 12.68 19.48 -16.12
C ARG A 112 11.91 20.76 -16.44
N GLU A 113 11.10 20.76 -17.49
CA GLU A 113 10.46 21.98 -18.02
C GLU A 113 9.05 22.25 -17.46
N ALA A 114 8.26 21.21 -17.16
CA ALA A 114 6.84 21.37 -16.82
C ALA A 114 6.44 20.90 -15.41
N LEU A 115 7.08 19.86 -14.86
CA LEU A 115 6.75 19.32 -13.54
C LEU A 115 7.58 19.97 -12.43
N PHE A 116 8.91 19.94 -12.53
CA PHE A 116 9.80 20.50 -11.51
C PHE A 116 9.51 21.98 -11.21
N PRO A 117 9.40 22.91 -12.19
CA PRO A 117 9.17 24.33 -11.90
C PRO A 117 7.81 24.64 -11.27
N TYR A 118 6.84 23.72 -11.38
CA TYR A 118 5.56 23.84 -10.69
C TYR A 118 5.61 23.32 -9.25
N TRP A 119 6.34 22.24 -8.98
CA TRP A 119 6.37 21.63 -7.64
C TRP A 119 7.50 22.12 -6.73
N GLU A 120 8.55 22.72 -7.28
CA GLU A 120 9.54 23.48 -6.51
C GLU A 120 8.85 24.53 -5.62
N LYS A 121 9.26 24.62 -4.35
CA LYS A 121 8.68 25.51 -3.31
C LYS A 121 7.20 25.23 -3.00
N ARG A 122 6.64 24.09 -3.43
CA ARG A 122 5.23 23.69 -3.21
C ARG A 122 5.07 22.24 -2.74
N SER A 123 6.16 21.51 -2.54
CA SER A 123 6.15 20.09 -2.17
C SER A 123 5.98 19.85 -0.67
N MET A 124 5.67 18.60 -0.30
CA MET A 124 5.64 18.15 1.09
C MET A 124 6.99 18.40 1.79
N LYS A 125 8.11 18.18 1.09
CA LYS A 125 9.46 18.47 1.59
C LYS A 125 9.68 19.97 1.85
N ASP A 126 9.20 20.85 0.97
CA ASP A 126 9.28 22.31 1.20
C ASP A 126 8.49 22.71 2.45
N PHE A 127 7.26 22.18 2.59
CA PHE A 127 6.39 22.41 3.74
C PHE A 127 7.01 21.94 5.07
N ILE A 128 7.70 20.80 5.05
CA ILE A 128 8.38 20.21 6.22
C ILE A 128 9.66 21.00 6.55
N ASN A 129 10.52 21.27 5.57
CA ASN A 129 11.80 21.95 5.77
C ASN A 129 11.59 23.39 6.30
N ALA A 130 10.54 24.07 5.85
CA ALA A 130 10.13 25.39 6.35
C ALA A 130 9.63 25.39 7.81
N ARG A 131 9.49 24.22 8.45
CA ARG A 131 9.06 24.03 9.85
C ARG A 131 10.13 23.42 10.75
N MET A 132 11.27 22.99 10.20
CA MET A 132 12.40 22.55 11.01
C MET A 132 13.06 23.76 11.69
N THR A 133 13.19 23.72 13.01
CA THR A 133 14.06 24.63 13.76
C THR A 133 15.52 24.34 13.43
N ASP A 134 16.42 25.30 13.69
CA ASP A 134 17.85 25.08 13.44
C ASP A 134 18.46 24.05 14.40
N GLU A 135 17.90 23.90 15.60
CA GLU A 135 18.16 22.77 16.51
C GLU A 135 17.85 21.43 15.84
N VAL A 136 16.66 21.26 15.24
CA VAL A 136 16.28 20.02 14.54
C VAL A 136 17.20 19.77 13.33
N LYS A 137 17.59 20.81 12.58
CA LYS A 137 18.53 20.67 11.46
C LYS A 137 19.91 20.22 11.93
N ALA A 138 20.43 20.82 13.01
CA ALA A 138 21.71 20.43 13.60
C ALA A 138 21.66 18.99 14.15
N ALA A 139 20.58 18.64 14.85
CA ALA A 139 20.34 17.29 15.37
C ALA A 139 20.28 16.24 14.24
N VAL A 140 19.60 16.52 13.12
CA VAL A 140 19.61 15.65 11.92
C VAL A 140 21.01 15.56 11.30
N SER A 141 21.81 16.64 11.30
CA SER A 141 23.18 16.59 10.74
C SER A 141 24.13 15.67 11.51
N THR A 142 23.84 15.33 12.78
CA THR A 142 24.59 14.33 13.55
C THR A 142 24.46 12.90 13.00
N GLN A 143 23.44 12.65 12.17
CA GLN A 143 23.03 11.32 11.70
C GLN A 143 22.60 10.34 12.82
N ILE A 144 22.30 10.83 14.04
CA ILE A 144 21.62 10.03 15.07
C ILE A 144 20.23 9.59 14.57
N PHE A 145 19.52 10.43 13.82
CA PHE A 145 18.22 10.09 13.25
C PHE A 145 18.01 10.73 11.88
N SER A 146 17.20 10.09 11.03
CA SER A 146 16.68 10.67 9.80
C SER A 146 15.22 11.08 10.00
N VAL A 147 14.87 12.30 9.58
CA VAL A 147 13.51 12.83 9.67
C VAL A 147 12.80 12.69 8.33
N ASN A 148 11.64 12.01 8.36
CA ASN A 148 10.64 11.93 7.30
C ASN A 148 11.11 11.33 5.95
N GLN A 149 10.47 10.24 5.55
CA GLN A 149 10.65 9.62 4.23
C GLN A 149 9.89 10.40 3.14
N THR A 150 10.33 11.64 2.91
CA THR A 150 9.64 12.61 2.02
C THR A 150 9.74 12.28 0.52
N ASP A 151 10.51 11.26 0.13
CA ASP A 151 10.60 10.80 -1.26
C ASP A 151 9.41 9.93 -1.69
N LYS A 152 8.57 9.50 -0.73
CA LYS A 152 7.32 8.76 -0.92
C LYS A 152 6.17 9.40 -0.13
N GLY A 153 4.94 8.94 -0.38
CA GLY A 153 3.80 9.22 0.49
C GLY A 153 3.83 8.32 1.74
N GLN A 154 3.27 8.81 2.85
CA GLN A 154 3.32 8.14 4.16
C GLN A 154 2.80 6.70 4.12
N GLY A 155 1.54 6.50 3.68
CA GLY A 155 0.91 5.19 3.66
C GLY A 155 0.78 4.60 5.07
N HIS A 156 1.35 3.42 5.28
CA HIS A 156 1.40 2.72 6.57
C HIS A 156 0.03 2.63 7.28
N ILE A 157 -0.94 2.07 6.56
CA ILE A 157 -2.34 1.96 6.98
C ILE A 157 -2.97 0.67 6.41
N ILE A 158 -3.88 0.07 7.18
CA ILE A 158 -4.82 -0.96 6.71
C ILE A 158 -6.20 -0.30 6.72
N ILE A 159 -6.83 -0.19 5.56
CA ILE A 159 -8.19 0.36 5.46
C ILE A 159 -9.24 -0.61 6.02
N ASP A 160 -10.45 -0.10 6.25
CA ASP A 160 -11.61 -0.89 6.66
C ASP A 160 -12.18 -1.70 5.48
N TYR A 161 -11.45 -2.76 5.09
CA TYR A 161 -11.90 -3.73 4.09
C TYR A 161 -13.24 -4.40 4.45
N PRO A 162 -13.53 -4.78 5.72
CA PRO A 162 -14.84 -5.27 6.12
C PRO A 162 -15.97 -4.28 5.77
N ARG A 163 -15.85 -3.00 6.11
CA ARG A 163 -16.86 -1.98 5.78
C ARG A 163 -16.99 -1.76 4.28
N LEU A 164 -15.89 -1.76 3.53
CA LEU A 164 -15.94 -1.66 2.07
C LEU A 164 -16.69 -2.83 1.42
N LEU A 165 -16.32 -4.06 1.78
CA LEU A 165 -16.86 -5.27 1.13
C LEU A 165 -18.29 -5.60 1.57
N ASN A 166 -18.65 -5.34 2.82
CA ASN A 166 -19.99 -5.62 3.32
C ASN A 166 -21.04 -4.59 2.86
N ASN A 167 -20.65 -3.34 2.57
CA ASN A 167 -21.58 -2.27 2.18
C ASN A 167 -21.50 -1.88 0.69
N GLY A 168 -20.34 -2.06 0.04
CA GLY A 168 -20.10 -1.59 -1.33
C GLY A 168 -19.94 -0.07 -1.45
N LEU A 169 -19.53 0.40 -2.63
CA LEU A 169 -19.26 1.83 -2.84
C LEU A 169 -20.51 2.70 -2.76
N ALA A 170 -21.66 2.24 -3.26
CA ALA A 170 -22.89 3.04 -3.29
C ALA A 170 -23.42 3.40 -1.89
N ALA A 171 -23.30 2.50 -0.92
CA ALA A 171 -23.69 2.78 0.47
C ALA A 171 -22.80 3.88 1.09
N LEU A 172 -21.48 3.81 0.83
CA LEU A 172 -20.52 4.82 1.29
C LEU A 172 -20.75 6.17 0.59
N VAL A 173 -21.08 6.17 -0.71
CA VAL A 173 -21.46 7.39 -1.45
C VAL A 173 -22.74 8.00 -0.89
N ALA A 174 -23.77 7.20 -0.58
CA ALA A 174 -25.00 7.69 0.02
C ALA A 174 -24.78 8.29 1.42
N GLU A 175 -23.96 7.62 2.26
CA GLU A 175 -23.57 8.12 3.58
C GLU A 175 -22.82 9.46 3.48
N LEU A 176 -21.75 9.53 2.67
CA LEU A 176 -20.95 10.74 2.53
C LEU A 176 -21.69 11.87 1.81
N ARG A 177 -22.69 11.56 0.95
CA ARG A 177 -23.58 12.55 0.36
C ARG A 177 -24.48 13.18 1.42
N ALA A 178 -25.16 12.38 2.23
CA ALA A 178 -25.96 12.88 3.34
C ALA A 178 -25.11 13.68 4.36
N ALA A 179 -23.87 13.28 4.61
CA ALA A 179 -22.92 14.02 5.44
C ALA A 179 -22.50 15.37 4.81
N ALA A 180 -22.24 15.41 3.49
CA ALA A 180 -21.89 16.64 2.79
C ALA A 180 -23.08 17.61 2.64
N GLU A 181 -24.31 17.09 2.47
CA GLU A 181 -25.54 17.87 2.41
C GLU A 181 -25.94 18.46 3.78
N SER A 182 -25.75 17.69 4.86
CA SER A 182 -26.02 18.16 6.24
C SER A 182 -24.94 19.07 6.82
N ALA A 183 -23.70 19.00 6.30
CA ALA A 183 -22.61 19.92 6.67
C ALA A 183 -21.91 20.52 5.44
N PRO A 184 -22.53 21.46 4.68
CA PRO A 184 -21.98 22.01 3.45
C PRO A 184 -20.66 22.80 3.59
N CYS A 185 -20.27 23.19 4.80
CA CYS A 185 -18.97 23.81 5.08
C CYS A 185 -17.86 22.79 5.42
N ASN A 186 -18.19 21.50 5.52
CA ASN A 186 -17.22 20.45 5.84
C ASN A 186 -16.52 19.94 4.57
N HIS A 187 -15.40 20.58 4.24
CA HIS A 187 -14.54 20.21 3.11
C HIS A 187 -14.04 18.75 3.15
N PHE A 188 -14.02 18.07 4.31
CA PHE A 188 -13.64 16.66 4.39
C PHE A 188 -14.72 15.73 3.83
N TYR A 189 -16.00 15.95 4.17
CA TYR A 189 -17.10 15.13 3.62
C TYR A 189 -17.23 15.33 2.10
N GLN A 190 -17.08 16.57 1.63
CA GLN A 190 -17.02 16.88 0.20
C GLN A 190 -15.84 16.17 -0.50
N ALA A 191 -14.64 16.21 0.08
CA ALA A 191 -13.47 15.52 -0.46
C ALA A 191 -13.66 14.00 -0.52
N ALA A 192 -14.21 13.39 0.53
CA ALA A 192 -14.50 11.96 0.58
C ALA A 192 -15.57 11.55 -0.45
N LEU A 193 -16.64 12.34 -0.61
CA LEU A 193 -17.67 12.11 -1.63
C LEU A 193 -17.08 12.15 -3.05
N ILE A 194 -16.28 13.18 -3.37
CA ILE A 194 -15.59 13.33 -4.67
C ILE A 194 -14.74 12.10 -5.00
N LEU A 195 -14.00 11.57 -4.00
CA LEU A 195 -13.16 10.38 -4.16
C LEU A 195 -13.97 9.09 -4.36
N LEU A 196 -15.06 8.91 -3.61
CA LEU A 196 -15.92 7.73 -3.74
C LEU A 196 -16.67 7.72 -5.07
N GLU A 197 -17.21 8.86 -5.52
CA GLU A 197 -17.86 8.96 -6.83
C GLU A 197 -16.86 8.78 -7.99
N ALA A 198 -15.64 9.29 -7.86
CA ALA A 198 -14.56 9.02 -8.83
C ALA A 198 -14.14 7.54 -8.83
N SER A 199 -14.19 6.87 -7.69
CA SER A 199 -13.94 5.43 -7.57
C SER A 199 -14.97 4.62 -8.37
N GLN A 200 -16.26 4.98 -8.28
CA GLN A 200 -17.32 4.36 -9.09
C GLN A 200 -17.06 4.58 -10.60
N ARG A 201 -16.74 5.82 -11.01
CA ARG A 201 -16.43 6.13 -12.42
C ARG A 201 -15.22 5.35 -12.94
N HIS A 202 -14.14 5.27 -12.16
CA HIS A 202 -12.94 4.51 -12.51
C HIS A 202 -13.24 3.02 -12.77
N ILE A 203 -14.05 2.40 -11.91
CA ILE A 203 -14.47 1.01 -12.08
C ILE A 203 -15.35 0.85 -13.34
N LEU A 204 -16.23 1.80 -13.64
CA LEU A 204 -17.03 1.80 -14.86
C LEU A 204 -16.20 1.98 -16.14
N ARG A 205 -15.06 2.70 -16.09
CA ARG A 205 -14.10 2.75 -17.22
C ARG A 205 -13.53 1.36 -17.55
N TYR A 206 -13.21 0.56 -16.53
CA TYR A 206 -12.79 -0.83 -16.74
C TYR A 206 -13.92 -1.73 -17.26
N ALA A 207 -15.18 -1.47 -16.90
CA ALA A 207 -16.31 -2.20 -17.47
C ALA A 207 -16.41 -1.98 -19.00
N LEU A 208 -16.36 -0.72 -19.44
CA LEU A 208 -16.43 -0.34 -20.85
C LEU A 208 -15.26 -0.95 -21.66
N LEU A 209 -14.03 -0.83 -21.16
CA LEU A 209 -12.85 -1.46 -21.78
C LEU A 209 -13.01 -2.99 -21.90
N ALA A 210 -13.59 -3.64 -20.88
CA ALA A 210 -13.83 -5.08 -20.92
C ALA A 210 -14.91 -5.45 -21.97
N ASP A 211 -15.95 -4.64 -22.17
CA ASP A 211 -16.94 -4.85 -23.25
C ASP A 211 -16.31 -4.68 -24.65
N GLU A 212 -15.53 -3.61 -24.84
CA GLU A 212 -14.82 -3.33 -26.11
C GLU A 212 -13.88 -4.47 -26.48
N MET A 213 -13.08 -4.93 -25.51
CA MET A 213 -12.20 -6.09 -25.68
C MET A 213 -12.99 -7.38 -25.91
N ALA A 214 -14.13 -7.59 -25.24
CA ALA A 214 -14.97 -8.77 -25.45
C ALA A 214 -15.57 -8.80 -26.86
N ALA A 215 -16.01 -7.65 -27.38
CA ALA A 215 -16.55 -7.52 -28.74
C ALA A 215 -15.48 -7.80 -29.82
N ALA A 216 -14.23 -7.40 -29.58
CA ALA A 216 -13.09 -7.70 -30.45
C ALA A 216 -12.50 -9.11 -30.27
N CYS A 217 -12.90 -9.86 -29.24
CA CYS A 217 -12.27 -11.14 -28.89
C CYS A 217 -12.87 -12.31 -29.67
N SER A 218 -12.05 -12.96 -30.50
CA SER A 218 -12.40 -14.18 -31.23
C SER A 218 -12.54 -15.41 -30.33
N ASP A 219 -11.61 -15.61 -29.38
CA ASP A 219 -11.64 -16.73 -28.45
C ASP A 219 -12.86 -16.68 -27.52
N ALA A 220 -13.63 -17.77 -27.51
CA ALA A 220 -14.90 -17.83 -26.80
C ALA A 220 -14.72 -17.80 -25.28
N ARG A 221 -13.66 -18.44 -24.75
CA ARG A 221 -13.38 -18.45 -23.30
C ARG A 221 -12.96 -17.05 -22.84
N ARG A 222 -12.00 -16.43 -23.52
CA ARG A 222 -11.50 -15.11 -23.14
C ARG A 222 -12.58 -14.03 -23.31
N ARG A 223 -13.45 -14.13 -24.33
CA ARG A 223 -14.64 -13.28 -24.47
C ARG A 223 -15.60 -13.42 -23.27
N GLN A 224 -15.85 -14.63 -22.79
CA GLN A 224 -16.67 -14.86 -21.60
C GLN A 224 -16.01 -14.30 -20.31
N GLU A 225 -14.70 -14.44 -20.15
CA GLU A 225 -13.96 -13.88 -19.02
C GLU A 225 -13.96 -12.34 -19.02
N LEU A 226 -13.81 -11.71 -20.19
CA LEU A 226 -13.92 -10.26 -20.35
C LEU A 226 -15.35 -9.77 -20.07
N ALA A 227 -16.38 -10.47 -20.56
CA ALA A 227 -17.77 -10.16 -20.22
C ALA A 227 -18.06 -10.31 -18.71
N ALA A 228 -17.45 -11.28 -18.03
CA ALA A 228 -17.54 -11.42 -16.58
C ALA A 228 -16.88 -10.25 -15.85
N ILE A 229 -15.68 -9.82 -16.26
CA ILE A 229 -15.02 -8.61 -15.75
C ILE A 229 -15.93 -7.38 -15.93
N ALA A 230 -16.55 -7.23 -17.10
CA ALA A 230 -17.44 -6.11 -17.42
C ALA A 230 -18.70 -6.09 -16.53
N ALA A 231 -19.31 -7.26 -16.30
CA ALA A 231 -20.47 -7.41 -15.43
C ALA A 231 -20.13 -7.18 -13.95
N ILE A 232 -19.02 -7.77 -13.46
CA ILE A 232 -18.54 -7.61 -12.08
C ILE A 232 -18.17 -6.15 -11.80
N SER A 233 -17.54 -5.46 -12.75
CA SER A 233 -17.16 -4.05 -12.60
C SER A 233 -18.39 -3.15 -12.53
N ARG A 234 -19.40 -3.36 -13.40
CA ARG A 234 -20.70 -2.67 -13.28
C ARG A 234 -21.35 -2.92 -11.92
N HIS A 235 -21.37 -4.16 -11.45
CA HIS A 235 -21.96 -4.53 -10.16
C HIS A 235 -21.25 -3.82 -9.00
N ASN A 236 -19.93 -3.99 -8.89
CA ASN A 236 -19.11 -3.42 -7.80
C ASN A 236 -19.08 -1.88 -7.78
N ALA A 237 -19.38 -1.21 -8.89
CA ALA A 237 -19.52 0.23 -8.91
C ALA A 237 -20.76 0.72 -8.14
N VAL A 238 -21.87 -0.05 -8.11
CA VAL A 238 -23.16 0.41 -7.53
C VAL A 238 -23.76 -0.52 -6.48
N HIS A 239 -23.20 -1.70 -6.24
CA HIS A 239 -23.64 -2.67 -5.24
C HIS A 239 -22.46 -3.18 -4.41
N ARG A 240 -22.76 -3.84 -3.28
CA ARG A 240 -21.77 -4.66 -2.57
C ARG A 240 -21.47 -5.95 -3.35
N PRO A 241 -20.26 -6.52 -3.24
CA PRO A 241 -20.00 -7.87 -3.72
C PRO A 241 -20.90 -8.90 -3.03
N GLU A 242 -21.18 -9.99 -3.74
CA GLU A 242 -21.95 -11.14 -3.27
C GLU A 242 -21.13 -12.44 -3.27
N ASP A 243 -20.12 -12.55 -4.14
CA ASP A 243 -19.29 -13.74 -4.30
C ASP A 243 -17.80 -13.40 -4.28
N PHE A 244 -16.95 -14.43 -4.27
CA PHE A 244 -15.50 -14.27 -4.14
C PHE A 244 -14.88 -13.48 -5.30
N TYR A 245 -15.42 -13.57 -6.51
CA TYR A 245 -14.88 -12.88 -7.68
C TYR A 245 -15.22 -11.39 -7.65
N GLN A 246 -16.47 -11.06 -7.29
CA GLN A 246 -16.87 -9.69 -7.01
C GLN A 246 -16.04 -9.10 -5.86
N ALA A 247 -15.85 -9.84 -4.76
CA ALA A 247 -15.06 -9.38 -3.62
C ALA A 247 -13.58 -9.12 -3.98
N CYS A 248 -12.90 -10.09 -4.61
CA CYS A 248 -11.50 -9.94 -5.06
C CYS A 248 -11.33 -8.76 -6.03
N GLN A 249 -12.31 -8.53 -6.91
CA GLN A 249 -12.26 -7.46 -7.88
C GLN A 249 -12.47 -6.07 -7.23
N LEU A 250 -13.38 -5.91 -6.27
CA LEU A 250 -13.54 -4.65 -5.53
C LEU A 250 -12.35 -4.37 -4.62
N PHE A 251 -11.87 -5.40 -3.91
CA PHE A 251 -10.65 -5.35 -3.10
C PHE A 251 -9.45 -4.83 -3.90
N TRP A 252 -9.22 -5.38 -5.10
CA TRP A 252 -8.09 -4.94 -5.93
C TRP A 252 -8.30 -3.55 -6.53
N TYR A 253 -9.51 -3.21 -6.99
CA TYR A 253 -9.79 -1.84 -7.47
C TYR A 253 -9.51 -0.79 -6.38
N MET A 254 -9.89 -1.04 -5.13
CA MET A 254 -9.57 -0.10 -4.04
C MET A 254 -8.07 0.03 -3.80
N ASN A 255 -7.31 -1.06 -3.88
CA ASN A 255 -5.84 -1.01 -3.80
C ASN A 255 -5.23 -0.15 -4.92
N ILE A 256 -5.73 -0.27 -6.16
CA ILE A 256 -5.31 0.60 -7.28
C ILE A 256 -5.68 2.07 -7.01
N ILE A 257 -6.89 2.35 -6.51
CA ILE A 257 -7.38 3.71 -6.24
C ILE A 257 -6.53 4.41 -5.16
N LEU A 258 -6.23 3.75 -4.05
CA LEU A 258 -5.36 4.28 -2.99
C LEU A 258 -3.93 4.58 -3.51
N GLN A 259 -3.44 3.75 -4.42
CA GLN A 259 -2.15 3.90 -5.09
C GLN A 259 -2.12 4.99 -6.17
N HIS A 260 -3.29 5.50 -6.60
CA HIS A 260 -3.40 6.73 -7.38
C HIS A 260 -3.49 7.98 -6.51
N GLU A 261 -4.14 7.92 -5.33
CA GLU A 261 -4.13 9.04 -4.39
C GLU A 261 -2.70 9.40 -3.96
N SER A 262 -1.89 8.38 -3.61
CA SER A 262 -0.55 8.56 -3.06
C SER A 262 0.43 7.49 -3.56
N ASN A 263 1.69 7.87 -3.80
CA ASN A 263 2.79 6.90 -3.95
C ASN A 263 3.27 6.41 -2.58
N ALA A 264 2.38 5.67 -1.92
CA ALA A 264 2.52 5.17 -0.57
C ALA A 264 3.07 3.73 -0.54
N SER A 265 3.95 3.44 0.42
CA SER A 265 4.21 2.06 0.84
C SER A 265 3.26 1.65 1.97
N SER A 266 3.12 0.34 2.16
CA SER A 266 2.47 -0.23 3.34
C SER A 266 0.97 0.12 3.44
N LEU A 267 0.30 0.14 2.28
CA LEU A 267 -1.15 0.01 2.16
C LEU A 267 -1.52 -1.46 2.38
N SER A 268 -1.36 -1.94 3.61
CA SER A 268 -1.37 -3.36 3.92
C SER A 268 -2.77 -3.97 3.89
N LEU A 269 -2.84 -5.26 3.63
CA LEU A 269 -4.08 -5.97 3.31
C LEU A 269 -4.82 -6.46 4.58
N GLY A 270 -4.13 -6.51 5.72
CA GLY A 270 -4.72 -6.93 6.99
C GLY A 270 -5.09 -8.41 7.02
N ARG A 271 -6.22 -8.76 7.66
CA ARG A 271 -6.67 -10.15 7.86
C ARG A 271 -7.47 -10.69 6.67
N PHE A 272 -6.80 -10.81 5.52
CA PHE A 272 -7.43 -11.18 4.24
C PHE A 272 -8.26 -12.46 4.32
N ASP A 273 -7.75 -13.49 5.01
CA ASP A 273 -8.45 -14.78 5.14
C ASP A 273 -9.72 -14.71 6.00
N GLN A 274 -9.95 -13.64 6.77
CA GLN A 274 -11.16 -13.45 7.57
C GLN A 274 -12.24 -12.72 6.77
N TYR A 275 -11.95 -11.52 6.26
CA TYR A 275 -12.98 -10.70 5.58
C TYR A 275 -13.35 -11.23 4.19
N MET A 276 -12.52 -12.06 3.56
CA MET A 276 -12.84 -12.69 2.27
C MET A 276 -13.62 -14.02 2.41
N LEU A 277 -13.63 -14.62 3.60
CA LEU A 277 -14.22 -15.95 3.82
C LEU A 277 -15.72 -16.06 3.50
N PRO A 278 -16.59 -15.09 3.88
CA PRO A 278 -18.02 -15.19 3.57
C PRO A 278 -18.29 -15.21 2.06
N PHE A 279 -17.49 -14.49 1.28
CA PHE A 279 -17.59 -14.44 -0.17
C PHE A 279 -17.11 -15.75 -0.82
N TYR A 280 -16.01 -16.33 -0.32
CA TYR A 280 -15.53 -17.65 -0.74
C TYR A 280 -16.55 -18.77 -0.45
N GLN A 281 -17.13 -18.78 0.76
CA GLN A 281 -18.20 -19.71 1.13
C GLN A 281 -19.44 -19.52 0.26
N THR A 282 -19.81 -18.28 -0.06
CA THR A 282 -20.95 -17.99 -0.95
C THR A 282 -20.69 -18.48 -2.37
N SER A 283 -19.48 -18.32 -2.91
CA SER A 283 -19.07 -18.88 -4.20
C SER A 283 -19.22 -20.41 -4.24
N LEU A 284 -18.73 -21.12 -3.22
CA LEU A 284 -18.87 -22.57 -3.13
C LEU A 284 -20.34 -23.02 -3.02
N ASN A 285 -21.14 -22.34 -2.19
CA ASN A 285 -22.57 -22.61 -2.03
C ASN A 285 -23.38 -22.31 -3.30
N ARG A 286 -22.91 -21.40 -4.16
CA ARG A 286 -23.43 -21.13 -5.52
C ARG A 286 -22.92 -22.12 -6.58
N GLY A 287 -22.12 -23.11 -6.20
CA GLY A 287 -21.60 -24.14 -7.11
C GLY A 287 -20.42 -23.70 -7.99
N GLN A 288 -19.71 -22.63 -7.61
CA GLN A 288 -18.48 -22.22 -8.32
C GLN A 288 -17.35 -23.22 -8.04
N ASP A 289 -16.61 -23.61 -9.09
CA ASP A 289 -15.53 -24.60 -9.02
C ASP A 289 -14.40 -24.16 -8.08
N PRO A 290 -14.05 -24.94 -7.03
CA PRO A 290 -12.92 -24.65 -6.15
C PRO A 290 -11.59 -24.42 -6.89
N ALA A 291 -11.34 -25.12 -8.01
CA ALA A 291 -10.11 -24.96 -8.78
C ALA A 291 -10.06 -23.60 -9.51
N PHE A 292 -11.21 -23.11 -10.01
CA PHE A 292 -11.32 -21.75 -10.53
C PHE A 292 -11.14 -20.68 -9.43
N LEU A 293 -11.71 -20.89 -8.24
CA LEU A 293 -11.52 -19.96 -7.11
C LEU A 293 -10.05 -19.89 -6.67
N GLN A 294 -9.31 -21.01 -6.74
CA GLN A 294 -7.86 -21.05 -6.52
C GLN A 294 -7.08 -20.36 -7.64
N GLU A 295 -7.40 -20.59 -8.92
CA GLU A 295 -6.77 -19.87 -10.06
C GLU A 295 -7.00 -18.35 -9.95
N LEU A 296 -8.16 -17.92 -9.44
CA LEU A 296 -8.47 -16.53 -9.20
C LEU A 296 -7.65 -15.93 -8.05
N LEU A 297 -7.45 -16.70 -6.95
CA LEU A 297 -6.59 -16.30 -5.84
C LEU A 297 -5.11 -16.22 -6.26
N GLU A 298 -4.62 -17.19 -7.04
CA GLU A 298 -3.29 -17.14 -7.69
C GLU A 298 -3.16 -15.90 -8.60
N SER A 299 -4.19 -15.59 -9.39
CA SER A 299 -4.21 -14.40 -10.25
C SER A 299 -4.15 -13.08 -9.47
N LEU A 300 -4.82 -13.01 -8.32
CA LEU A 300 -4.73 -11.87 -7.40
C LEU A 300 -3.35 -11.77 -6.74
N TRP A 301 -2.73 -12.90 -6.38
CA TRP A 301 -1.36 -12.92 -5.85
C TRP A 301 -0.36 -12.41 -6.89
N VAL A 302 -0.52 -12.79 -8.16
CA VAL A 302 0.29 -12.21 -9.25
C VAL A 302 0.05 -10.70 -9.36
N LYS A 303 -1.21 -10.23 -9.35
CA LYS A 303 -1.56 -8.79 -9.37
C LYS A 303 -0.90 -7.98 -8.27
N CYS A 304 -0.79 -8.51 -7.04
CA CYS A 304 -0.08 -7.84 -5.93
C CYS A 304 1.39 -7.47 -6.24
N ASN A 305 2.00 -8.07 -7.27
CA ASN A 305 3.37 -7.79 -7.72
C ASN A 305 3.45 -6.85 -8.94
N ASP A 306 2.31 -6.42 -9.49
CA ASP A 306 2.24 -5.49 -10.62
C ASP A 306 2.62 -4.05 -10.23
N ILE A 307 2.47 -3.71 -8.95
CA ILE A 307 2.88 -2.42 -8.41
C ILE A 307 4.31 -2.49 -7.91
N VAL A 308 5.07 -1.44 -8.23
CA VAL A 308 6.35 -1.12 -7.62
C VAL A 308 6.34 0.34 -7.17
N LEU A 309 7.28 0.70 -6.30
CA LEU A 309 7.42 2.06 -5.80
C LEU A 309 8.71 2.68 -6.33
N LEU A 310 8.58 3.87 -6.91
CA LEU A 310 9.72 4.72 -7.27
C LEU A 310 10.22 5.41 -5.98
N ARG A 311 11.52 5.27 -5.71
CA ARG A 311 12.24 5.81 -4.53
C ARG A 311 13.57 6.41 -4.95
N SER A 312 14.09 7.34 -4.14
CA SER A 312 15.44 7.88 -4.26
C SER A 312 16.53 6.82 -4.09
N SER A 313 17.71 7.04 -4.68
CA SER A 313 18.86 6.12 -4.57
C SER A 313 19.37 5.97 -3.14
N SER A 314 19.15 6.96 -2.27
CA SER A 314 19.44 6.84 -0.84
C SER A 314 18.45 5.89 -0.16
N SER A 315 17.15 6.10 -0.36
CA SER A 315 16.03 5.32 0.18
C SER A 315 16.01 3.87 -0.35
N ALA A 316 16.29 3.67 -1.63
CA ALA A 316 16.34 2.36 -2.28
C ALA A 316 17.41 1.41 -1.71
N ARG A 317 18.43 1.92 -0.98
CA ARG A 317 19.39 1.07 -0.26
C ARG A 317 18.81 0.46 1.01
N TYR A 318 17.87 1.15 1.67
CA TYR A 318 17.17 0.65 2.85
C TYR A 318 15.94 -0.18 2.46
N PHE A 319 15.27 0.19 1.38
CA PHE A 319 14.07 -0.47 0.86
C PHE A 319 14.31 -1.13 -0.51
N ALA A 320 15.36 -1.94 -0.59
CA ALA A 320 15.80 -2.63 -1.80
C ALA A 320 14.79 -3.70 -2.25
N GLY A 321 14.62 -3.87 -3.57
CA GLY A 321 13.81 -4.94 -4.15
C GLY A 321 12.33 -4.58 -4.37
N PHE A 322 12.00 -3.28 -4.40
CA PHE A 322 10.65 -2.76 -4.58
C PHE A 322 9.57 -3.23 -3.56
N PRO A 323 9.85 -3.37 -2.25
CA PRO A 323 8.82 -3.74 -1.27
C PRO A 323 7.68 -2.71 -1.26
N THR A 324 6.46 -3.16 -1.59
CA THR A 324 5.24 -2.34 -1.60
C THR A 324 4.55 -2.34 -0.24
N GLY A 325 4.70 -3.40 0.56
CA GLY A 325 4.05 -3.55 1.87
C GLY A 325 2.59 -4.03 1.79
N TYR A 326 2.24 -4.83 0.78
CA TYR A 326 0.95 -5.53 0.70
C TYR A 326 0.94 -6.74 1.65
N THR A 327 1.05 -6.45 2.94
CA THR A 327 1.16 -7.45 4.00
C THR A 327 -0.21 -7.97 4.41
N ALA A 328 -0.38 -9.29 4.40
CA ALA A 328 -1.60 -9.98 4.77
C ALA A 328 -1.31 -10.98 5.90
N LEU A 329 -2.09 -10.95 6.97
CA LEU A 329 -1.99 -11.92 8.07
C LEU A 329 -3.06 -12.98 7.98
N LEU A 330 -2.64 -14.20 8.28
CA LEU A 330 -3.47 -15.41 8.24
C LEU A 330 -3.57 -16.03 9.64
N GLY A 331 -4.73 -16.63 9.94
CA GLY A 331 -4.99 -17.29 11.22
C GLY A 331 -5.07 -16.32 12.41
N GLY A 332 -4.42 -16.65 13.52
CA GLY A 332 -4.53 -15.92 14.78
C GLY A 332 -5.79 -16.28 15.57
N LEU A 333 -6.37 -15.30 16.28
CA LEU A 333 -7.59 -15.47 17.09
C LEU A 333 -8.80 -14.70 16.54
N SER A 334 -10.00 -15.18 16.83
CA SER A 334 -11.25 -14.43 16.70
C SER A 334 -11.37 -13.39 17.82
N GLU A 335 -12.31 -12.44 17.68
CA GLU A 335 -12.72 -11.51 18.77
C GLU A 335 -13.04 -12.28 20.07
N THR A 336 -13.70 -13.43 19.94
CA THR A 336 -14.06 -14.36 21.03
C THR A 336 -12.90 -15.20 21.58
N GLY A 337 -11.69 -15.09 21.03
CA GLY A 337 -10.49 -15.79 21.51
C GLY A 337 -10.39 -17.26 21.11
N ARG A 338 -11.10 -17.68 20.05
CA ARG A 338 -10.92 -19.01 19.41
C ARG A 338 -9.93 -18.90 18.25
N SER A 339 -9.39 -20.02 17.78
CA SER A 339 -8.59 -20.04 16.54
C SER A 339 -9.39 -19.46 15.37
N ALA A 340 -8.78 -18.56 14.61
CA ALA A 340 -9.33 -17.95 13.40
C ALA A 340 -8.80 -18.61 12.09
N VAL A 341 -8.05 -19.71 12.22
CA VAL A 341 -7.61 -20.50 11.06
C VAL A 341 -8.82 -21.06 10.32
N ASN A 342 -8.88 -20.83 9.00
CA ASN A 342 -9.97 -21.26 8.14
C ASN A 342 -9.45 -21.72 6.76
N VAL A 343 -10.34 -22.10 5.85
CA VAL A 343 -9.97 -22.63 4.52
C VAL A 343 -9.17 -21.63 3.66
N LEU A 344 -9.48 -20.33 3.72
CA LEU A 344 -8.69 -19.31 3.02
C LEU A 344 -7.29 -19.12 3.64
N SER A 345 -7.10 -19.40 4.93
CA SER A 345 -5.77 -19.39 5.55
C SER A 345 -4.84 -20.38 4.84
N PHE A 346 -5.33 -21.60 4.58
CA PHE A 346 -4.59 -22.61 3.81
C PHE A 346 -4.40 -22.20 2.35
N LEU A 347 -5.49 -21.83 1.65
CA LEU A 347 -5.44 -21.49 0.22
C LEU A 347 -4.56 -20.26 -0.08
N ALA A 348 -4.45 -19.31 0.84
CA ALA A 348 -3.50 -18.20 0.76
C ALA A 348 -2.03 -18.66 0.79
N LEU A 349 -1.71 -19.66 1.62
CA LEU A 349 -0.38 -20.31 1.61
C LEU A 349 -0.18 -21.17 0.35
N ASP A 350 -1.19 -21.89 -0.13
CA ASP A 350 -1.12 -22.64 -1.39
C ASP A 350 -0.86 -21.72 -2.60
N ALA A 351 -1.65 -20.65 -2.74
CA ALA A 351 -1.44 -19.64 -3.77
C ALA A 351 -0.04 -19.01 -3.70
N TYR A 352 0.52 -18.84 -2.50
CA TYR A 352 1.91 -18.38 -2.33
C TYR A 352 2.95 -19.45 -2.71
N GLN A 353 2.81 -20.70 -2.25
CA GLN A 353 3.69 -21.82 -2.58
C GLN A 353 3.75 -22.07 -4.09
N GLU A 354 2.66 -21.81 -4.79
CA GLU A 354 2.62 -21.80 -6.24
C GLU A 354 3.27 -20.54 -6.82
N VAL A 355 2.65 -19.37 -6.65
CA VAL A 355 3.02 -18.11 -7.30
C VAL A 355 4.48 -17.72 -7.02
N ARG A 356 4.98 -17.88 -5.79
CA ARG A 356 6.36 -17.57 -5.38
C ARG A 356 6.87 -16.26 -5.97
N LEU A 357 6.21 -15.17 -5.59
CA LEU A 357 6.59 -13.78 -5.84
C LEU A 357 6.60 -13.00 -4.50
N PRO A 358 7.28 -11.84 -4.41
CA PRO A 358 7.46 -11.14 -3.12
C PRO A 358 6.19 -10.55 -2.47
N GLN A 359 5.10 -10.41 -3.21
CA GLN A 359 3.82 -9.89 -2.72
C GLN A 359 2.67 -10.89 -3.02
N PRO A 360 1.55 -10.87 -2.27
CA PRO A 360 1.41 -10.21 -0.96
C PRO A 360 2.42 -10.79 0.04
N ASN A 361 2.94 -9.94 0.93
CA ASN A 361 3.84 -10.36 1.98
C ASN A 361 3.00 -11.09 3.06
N LEU A 362 3.05 -12.42 3.09
CA LEU A 362 2.23 -13.18 4.03
C LEU A 362 2.89 -13.22 5.41
N GLY A 363 2.07 -13.06 6.44
CA GLY A 363 2.39 -13.43 7.81
C GLY A 363 1.39 -14.44 8.34
N VAL A 364 1.81 -15.24 9.32
CA VAL A 364 0.94 -16.13 10.08
C VAL A 364 0.96 -15.69 11.55
N ARG A 365 -0.23 -15.50 12.11
CA ARG A 365 -0.41 -15.27 13.54
C ARG A 365 -0.46 -16.61 14.26
N ILE A 366 0.50 -16.84 15.15
CA ILE A 366 0.59 -18.05 15.98
C ILE A 366 0.09 -17.78 17.40
N ASN A 367 -0.51 -18.81 17.97
CA ASN A 367 -0.94 -18.92 19.37
C ASN A 367 -1.01 -20.40 19.75
N GLU A 368 -1.12 -20.71 21.04
CA GLU A 368 -1.24 -22.09 21.53
C GLU A 368 -2.49 -22.80 20.97
N LEU A 369 -3.54 -22.06 20.59
CA LEU A 369 -4.78 -22.59 20.00
C LEU A 369 -4.69 -22.82 18.48
N ILE A 370 -3.54 -22.58 17.84
CA ILE A 370 -3.38 -22.72 16.38
C ILE A 370 -3.60 -24.17 15.93
N ASP A 371 -4.31 -24.34 14.83
CA ASP A 371 -4.44 -25.66 14.20
C ASP A 371 -3.06 -26.22 13.80
N ARG A 372 -2.84 -27.49 14.14
CA ARG A 372 -1.55 -28.15 13.97
C ARG A 372 -1.29 -28.61 12.53
N ALA A 373 -2.30 -28.68 11.67
CA ALA A 373 -2.09 -28.85 10.23
C ALA A 373 -1.68 -27.52 9.57
N PHE A 374 -2.30 -26.41 9.95
CA PHE A 374 -1.95 -25.07 9.47
C PHE A 374 -0.56 -24.62 9.94
N LEU A 375 -0.19 -24.90 11.19
CA LEU A 375 1.18 -24.68 11.68
C LEU A 375 2.22 -25.49 10.87
N ARG A 376 1.89 -26.73 10.48
CA ARG A 376 2.74 -27.53 9.59
C ARG A 376 2.82 -26.93 8.19
N LYS A 377 1.70 -26.54 7.59
CA LYS A 377 1.63 -25.86 6.28
C LYS A 377 2.41 -24.54 6.27
N THR A 378 2.41 -23.82 7.39
CA THR A 378 3.23 -22.62 7.62
C THR A 378 4.73 -22.97 7.53
N ALA A 379 5.20 -23.97 8.29
CA ALA A 379 6.58 -24.42 8.24
C ALA A 379 6.99 -25.00 6.86
N GLU A 380 6.09 -25.71 6.18
CA GLU A 380 6.28 -26.19 4.80
C GLU A 380 6.43 -25.03 3.81
N THR A 381 5.77 -23.89 4.04
CA THR A 381 5.93 -22.67 3.24
C THR A 381 7.28 -22.01 3.50
N ILE A 382 7.66 -21.85 4.78
CA ILE A 382 8.98 -21.30 5.17
C ILE A 382 10.13 -22.12 4.56
N ARG A 383 9.97 -23.44 4.45
CA ARG A 383 10.93 -24.37 3.84
C ARG A 383 11.27 -24.06 2.36
N PHE A 384 10.47 -23.26 1.65
CA PHE A 384 10.83 -22.79 0.30
C PHE A 384 11.98 -21.75 0.31
N GLY A 385 12.41 -21.26 1.47
CA GLY A 385 13.59 -20.40 1.61
C GLY A 385 13.38 -18.95 1.15
N THR A 386 12.13 -18.53 0.93
CA THR A 386 11.77 -17.20 0.43
C THR A 386 11.64 -16.12 1.50
N GLY A 387 11.72 -16.49 2.78
CA GLY A 387 11.48 -15.59 3.92
C GLY A 387 9.99 -15.35 4.25
N ILE A 388 9.07 -16.06 3.59
CA ILE A 388 7.62 -15.92 3.77
C ILE A 388 7.01 -17.30 4.11
N PRO A 389 6.00 -17.39 4.99
CA PRO A 389 5.43 -16.31 5.77
C PRO A 389 6.29 -15.86 6.96
N GLN A 390 6.11 -14.59 7.32
CA GLN A 390 6.52 -14.06 8.61
C GLN A 390 5.69 -14.71 9.75
N VAL A 391 6.17 -14.67 10.99
CA VAL A 391 5.51 -15.30 12.14
C VAL A 391 5.33 -14.29 13.26
N PHE A 392 4.09 -14.10 13.71
CA PHE A 392 3.72 -13.13 14.76
C PHE A 392 3.07 -13.84 15.95
N ASN A 393 3.50 -13.48 17.17
CA ASN A 393 3.12 -14.16 18.41
C ASN A 393 1.98 -13.40 19.11
N ASP A 394 0.78 -13.97 19.11
CA ASP A 394 -0.42 -13.37 19.71
C ASP A 394 -0.27 -13.20 21.23
N GLU A 395 0.36 -14.15 21.93
CA GLU A 395 0.62 -14.10 23.38
C GLU A 395 1.56 -12.95 23.80
N VAL A 396 2.32 -12.36 22.87
CA VAL A 396 3.11 -11.14 23.11
C VAL A 396 2.38 -9.90 22.59
N VAL A 397 1.80 -9.97 21.39
CA VAL A 397 1.19 -8.81 20.73
C VAL A 397 -0.10 -8.36 21.42
N ILE A 398 -0.98 -9.29 21.80
CA ILE A 398 -2.28 -8.95 22.41
C ILE A 398 -2.06 -8.24 23.77
N PRO A 399 -1.21 -8.74 24.69
CA PRO A 399 -0.88 -7.99 25.91
C PRO A 399 -0.20 -6.64 25.65
N ALA A 400 0.63 -6.51 24.60
CA ALA A 400 1.24 -5.23 24.25
C ALA A 400 0.19 -4.17 23.85
N PHE A 401 -0.88 -4.56 23.13
CA PHE A 401 -2.02 -3.68 22.83
C PHE A 401 -2.88 -3.36 24.06
N LEU A 402 -3.18 -4.35 24.90
CA LEU A 402 -3.90 -4.14 26.17
C LEU A 402 -3.17 -3.13 27.08
N ASN A 403 -1.85 -3.24 27.17
CA ASN A 403 -0.96 -2.31 27.89
C ASN A 403 -0.91 -0.89 27.29
N ARG A 404 -1.51 -0.67 26.11
CA ARG A 404 -1.72 0.65 25.49
C ARG A 404 -3.18 1.12 25.54
N GLY A 405 -4.05 0.42 26.27
CA GLY A 405 -5.46 0.79 26.47
C GLY A 405 -6.40 0.36 25.33
N VAL A 406 -5.95 -0.51 24.43
CA VAL A 406 -6.81 -1.11 23.38
C VAL A 406 -7.74 -2.17 24.00
N SER A 407 -8.95 -2.31 23.47
CA SER A 407 -9.90 -3.36 23.90
C SER A 407 -9.34 -4.76 23.61
N LEU A 408 -9.82 -5.79 24.33
CA LEU A 408 -9.41 -7.18 24.06
C LEU A 408 -9.88 -7.66 22.69
N GLU A 409 -10.99 -7.12 22.18
CA GLU A 409 -11.57 -7.43 20.86
C GLU A 409 -10.69 -6.88 19.74
N ASP A 410 -10.40 -5.57 19.76
CA ASP A 410 -9.52 -4.89 18.80
C ASP A 410 -8.08 -5.42 18.87
N ALA A 411 -7.59 -5.71 20.08
CA ALA A 411 -6.28 -6.32 20.28
C ALA A 411 -6.24 -7.75 19.70
N ARG A 412 -7.33 -8.52 19.75
CA ARG A 412 -7.44 -9.84 19.08
C ARG A 412 -7.55 -9.73 17.57
N ASP A 413 -8.12 -8.66 17.03
CA ASP A 413 -8.22 -8.41 15.58
C ASP A 413 -7.01 -7.70 14.97
N TYR A 414 -5.90 -7.56 15.71
CA TYR A 414 -4.70 -6.89 15.20
C TYR A 414 -4.20 -7.50 13.87
N ALA A 415 -3.57 -6.63 13.09
CA ALA A 415 -2.82 -6.99 11.92
C ALA A 415 -1.47 -6.24 11.86
N VAL A 416 -0.75 -6.39 10.76
CA VAL A 416 0.57 -5.80 10.54
C VAL A 416 0.54 -4.93 9.30
N VAL A 417 1.00 -3.71 9.48
CA VAL A 417 1.34 -2.75 8.45
C VAL A 417 2.80 -2.97 8.06
N GLY A 418 3.12 -2.82 6.77
CA GLY A 418 4.49 -2.72 6.31
C GLY A 418 5.29 -4.00 6.52
N CYS A 419 6.33 -3.93 7.33
CA CYS A 419 7.26 -5.04 7.58
C CYS A 419 6.84 -5.87 8.79
N VAL A 420 6.65 -5.24 9.96
CA VAL A 420 6.33 -5.87 11.25
C VAL A 420 5.44 -4.99 12.15
N GLU A 421 5.00 -3.83 11.67
CA GLU A 421 4.43 -2.79 12.52
C GLU A 421 2.96 -3.09 12.89
N LEU A 422 2.70 -3.24 14.18
CA LEU A 422 1.44 -3.73 14.73
C LEU A 422 0.35 -2.65 14.62
N SER A 423 -0.81 -2.97 14.04
CA SER A 423 -1.87 -2.00 13.75
C SER A 423 -3.27 -2.63 13.82
N ILE A 424 -4.29 -1.86 14.22
CA ILE A 424 -5.69 -2.32 14.19
C ILE A 424 -6.31 -1.92 12.83
N PRO A 425 -6.84 -2.88 12.03
CA PRO A 425 -7.48 -2.59 10.74
C PRO A 425 -8.56 -1.52 10.83
N GLY A 426 -8.55 -0.53 9.94
CA GLY A 426 -9.54 0.55 9.87
C GLY A 426 -9.54 1.56 11.04
N ARG A 427 -8.86 1.26 12.15
CA ARG A 427 -8.94 2.04 13.41
C ARG A 427 -7.62 2.70 13.85
N THR A 428 -6.48 2.32 13.27
CA THR A 428 -5.16 2.88 13.60
C THR A 428 -4.52 3.60 12.42
N TYR A 429 -4.07 4.84 12.64
CA TYR A 429 -3.13 5.54 11.77
C TYR A 429 -1.82 5.81 12.53
N GLY A 430 -0.88 4.86 12.44
CA GLY A 430 0.26 4.79 13.36
C GLY A 430 1.52 5.55 12.95
N LEU A 431 1.60 6.06 11.72
CA LEU A 431 2.82 6.69 11.14
C LEU A 431 4.08 5.82 11.33
N HIS A 432 3.90 4.51 11.13
CA HIS A 432 4.76 3.44 11.65
C HIS A 432 6.24 3.47 11.19
N ASP A 433 6.57 4.16 10.09
CA ASP A 433 7.90 4.22 9.45
C ASP A 433 8.35 5.69 9.19
N ILE A 434 8.07 6.60 10.13
CA ILE A 434 8.30 8.04 9.93
C ILE A 434 9.78 8.49 10.09
N ALA A 435 10.57 7.77 10.89
CA ALA A 435 11.96 8.11 11.19
C ALA A 435 12.80 6.85 11.52
N MET A 436 14.09 6.87 11.20
CA MET A 436 15.05 5.84 11.62
C MET A 436 16.01 6.41 12.67
N PHE A 437 16.30 5.65 13.73
CA PHE A 437 17.17 6.05 14.83
C PHE A 437 18.40 5.13 14.94
N ASN A 438 19.59 5.72 14.88
CA ASN A 438 20.87 5.03 14.96
C ASN A 438 21.43 5.08 16.38
N LEU A 439 21.08 4.07 17.19
CA LEU A 439 21.55 3.93 18.57
C LEU A 439 23.09 3.88 18.68
N LEU A 440 23.78 3.31 17.68
CA LEU A 440 25.24 3.25 17.67
C LEU A 440 25.88 4.63 17.45
N LYS A 441 25.21 5.55 16.75
CA LYS A 441 25.69 6.94 16.62
C LYS A 441 25.64 7.71 17.94
N VAL A 442 24.66 7.39 18.79
CA VAL A 442 24.62 7.93 20.17
C VAL A 442 25.83 7.42 20.97
N MET A 443 26.14 6.13 20.89
CA MET A 443 27.32 5.55 21.55
C MET A 443 28.63 6.16 21.03
N GLU A 444 28.78 6.32 19.71
CA GLU A 444 29.94 6.97 19.08
C GLU A 444 30.13 8.40 19.60
N ILE A 445 29.06 9.20 19.63
CA ILE A 445 29.10 10.59 20.10
C ILE A 445 29.41 10.67 21.60
N VAL A 446 28.83 9.78 22.44
CA VAL A 446 29.14 9.74 23.88
C VAL A 446 30.60 9.37 24.15
N ILE A 447 31.19 8.49 23.34
CA ILE A 447 32.63 8.15 23.42
C ILE A 447 33.49 9.37 23.04
N LEU A 448 33.17 10.05 21.93
CA LEU A 448 33.91 11.23 21.46
C LEU A 448 33.76 12.45 22.40
N GLU A 449 32.57 12.71 22.94
CA GLU A 449 32.33 13.76 23.95
C GLU A 449 33.11 13.52 25.26
N ASN A 450 33.62 12.30 25.48
CA ASN A 450 34.36 11.91 26.69
C ASN A 450 35.77 11.37 26.38
N GLU A 451 36.32 11.64 25.20
CA GLU A 451 37.68 11.21 24.86
C GLU A 451 38.70 11.83 25.83
N GLY A 452 39.55 10.98 26.43
CA GLY A 452 40.54 11.41 27.43
C GLY A 452 39.99 11.76 28.82
N ASN A 453 38.67 11.64 29.07
CA ASN A 453 38.07 11.87 30.38
C ASN A 453 38.29 10.65 31.31
N PRO A 454 39.04 10.75 32.43
CA PRO A 454 39.27 9.63 33.34
C PRO A 454 38.09 9.36 34.28
N ASP A 455 37.20 10.35 34.50
CA ASP A 455 36.13 10.31 35.49
C ASP A 455 34.78 9.84 34.90
N VAL A 456 34.80 9.23 33.71
CA VAL A 456 33.60 8.71 33.04
C VAL A 456 32.96 7.63 33.91
N SER A 457 31.71 7.87 34.30
CA SER A 457 30.90 6.95 35.07
C SER A 457 29.46 6.95 34.58
N TRP A 458 28.77 5.82 34.75
CA TRP A 458 27.35 5.66 34.39
C TRP A 458 26.47 6.76 35.00
N ASN A 459 26.65 7.03 36.30
CA ASN A 459 25.93 8.10 37.00
C ASN A 459 26.33 9.49 36.51
N GLY A 460 27.60 9.70 36.14
CA GLY A 460 28.08 10.94 35.51
C GLY A 460 27.35 11.23 34.19
N LEU A 461 27.27 10.22 33.31
CA LEU A 461 26.57 10.32 32.02
C LEU A 461 25.05 10.55 32.21
N LEU A 462 24.39 9.80 33.10
CA LEU A 462 22.98 10.04 33.42
C LEU A 462 22.74 11.47 33.95
N ASN A 463 23.64 12.00 34.78
CA ASN A 463 23.57 13.37 35.31
C ASN A 463 23.87 14.48 34.27
N GLN A 464 24.34 14.14 33.07
CA GLN A 464 24.45 15.09 31.95
C GLN A 464 23.10 15.26 31.21
N ILE A 465 22.24 14.23 31.21
CA ILE A 465 20.99 14.22 30.42
C ILE A 465 20.05 15.37 30.82
N PRO A 466 19.68 15.59 32.11
CA PRO A 466 18.82 16.72 32.49
C PRO A 466 19.46 18.08 32.20
N LYS A 467 20.80 18.19 32.24
CA LYS A 467 21.51 19.44 32.00
C LYS A 467 21.41 19.88 30.54
N LYS A 468 21.51 18.96 29.58
CA LYS A 468 21.32 19.25 28.15
C LYS A 468 19.88 19.70 27.81
N PHE A 469 18.87 19.32 28.61
CA PHE A 469 17.48 19.81 28.46
C PHE A 469 17.19 21.12 29.20
N ALA A 470 17.92 21.45 30.27
CA ALA A 470 17.75 22.72 30.97
C ALA A 470 18.17 23.94 30.13
N THR A 471 19.11 23.75 29.21
CA THR A 471 19.69 24.80 28.35
C THR A 471 18.84 25.19 27.13
N THR A 472 17.74 24.49 26.84
CA THR A 472 16.83 24.81 25.72
C THR A 472 15.50 25.46 26.18
N SER A 473 15.45 25.93 27.43
CA SER A 473 14.28 26.59 28.04
C SER A 473 14.43 28.13 28.16
N SER A 474 15.34 28.73 27.39
CA SER A 474 15.68 30.16 27.40
C SER A 474 15.95 30.70 26.00
#